data_AF-A0A966NSM9-F1
#
_entry.id   AF-A0A966NSM9-F1
#
_cell.length_a   1.000
_cell.length_b   1.000
_cell.length_c   1.000
_cell.angle_alpha   90.00
_cell.angle_beta   90.00
_cell.angle_gamma   90.00
#
_symmetry.space_group_name_H-M   'P 1'
#
loop_
_entity.id
_entity.type
_entity.pdbx_description
1 polymer ?
#
loop_
_entity_poly.entity_id
_entity_poly.type
_entity_poly.pdbx_seq_one_letter_code
_entity_poly.pdbx_strand_id
1 'polypeptide(L)'
;MVDDYQVQGPLYTNNLSALLSATRQHLGIAALPWYVAHTSVQSRHLKPLLEDWTMPAQEIHAVYSSPRLLTSKVSKLIDWLAGQFKGNWWAREIGS
;
A
#
# COMPACT_ATOMS: atom_id res chain seq x y z
N MET A 1 0.47 26.52 -11.03
CA MET A 1 -0.93 26.13 -10.80
C MET A 1 -1.04 24.72 -11.36
N VAL A 2 -1.17 23.70 -10.51
CA VAL A 2 -1.40 22.34 -10.99
C VAL A 2 -2.91 22.26 -11.18
N ASP A 3 -3.36 22.16 -12.42
CA ASP A 3 -4.77 21.95 -12.71
C ASP A 3 -5.16 20.55 -12.21
N ASP A 4 -6.23 20.48 -11.40
CA ASP A 4 -6.80 19.21 -10.94
C ASP A 4 -7.45 18.52 -12.14
N TYR A 5 -6.76 17.52 -12.70
CA TYR A 5 -7.26 16.77 -13.84
C TYR A 5 -7.81 15.43 -13.37
N GLN A 6 -9.13 15.25 -13.48
CA GLN A 6 -9.74 13.96 -13.18
C GLN A 6 -9.33 12.92 -14.23
N VAL A 7 -8.60 11.91 -13.77
CA VAL A 7 -8.26 10.74 -14.57
C VAL A 7 -9.53 9.94 -14.84
N GLN A 8 -9.90 9.83 -16.10
CA GLN A 8 -11.00 8.95 -16.54
C GLN A 8 -10.44 7.58 -16.92
N GLY A 9 -11.16 6.53 -16.54
CA GLY A 9 -10.76 5.15 -16.83
C GLY A 9 -11.93 4.18 -16.72
N PRO A 10 -11.74 2.93 -17.21
CA PRO A 10 -12.80 1.92 -17.22
C PRO A 10 -13.17 1.40 -15.82
N LEU A 11 -12.39 1.74 -14.79
CA LEU A 11 -12.60 1.32 -13.40
C LEU A 11 -12.15 2.43 -12.44
N TYR A 12 -13.04 2.82 -11.52
CA TYR A 12 -12.73 3.71 -10.41
C TYR A 12 -13.15 3.04 -9.10
N THR A 13 -12.19 2.78 -8.21
CA THR A 13 -12.43 2.09 -6.94
C THR A 13 -11.36 2.43 -5.92
N ASN A 14 -11.72 2.43 -4.64
CA ASN A 14 -10.79 2.55 -3.52
C ASN A 14 -10.31 1.18 -3.01
N ASN A 15 -10.67 0.07 -3.69
CA ASN A 15 -10.26 -1.26 -3.32
C ASN A 15 -8.96 -1.66 -4.06
N LEU A 16 -7.85 -1.68 -3.32
CA LEU A 16 -6.53 -2.02 -3.85
C LEU A 16 -6.47 -3.44 -4.47
N SER A 17 -7.18 -4.41 -3.91
CA SER A 17 -7.23 -5.78 -4.43
C SER A 17 -7.95 -5.84 -5.78
N ALA A 18 -9.01 -5.04 -5.95
CA ALA A 18 -9.70 -4.91 -7.22
C ALA A 18 -8.83 -4.24 -8.29
N LEU A 19 -8.13 -3.15 -7.93
CA LEU A 19 -7.16 -2.50 -8.82
C LEU A 19 -6.06 -3.46 -9.24
N LEU A 20 -5.42 -4.15 -8.28
CA LEU A 20 -4.37 -5.13 -8.55
C LEU A 20 -4.84 -6.21 -9.52
N SER A 21 -6.03 -6.78 -9.28
CA SER A 21 -6.61 -7.81 -10.14
C SER A 21 -6.88 -7.29 -11.55
N ALA A 22 -7.45 -6.10 -11.68
CA ALA A 22 -7.74 -5.47 -12.97
C ALA A 22 -6.46 -5.18 -13.78
N THR A 23 -5.42 -4.65 -13.14
CA THR A 23 -4.13 -4.36 -13.79
C THR A 23 -3.45 -5.65 -14.25
N ARG A 24 -3.49 -6.72 -13.44
CA ARG A 24 -2.97 -8.04 -13.83
C ARG A 24 -3.73 -8.67 -15.00
N GLN A 25 -4.99 -8.30 -15.19
CA GLN A 25 -5.84 -8.70 -16.32
C GLN A 25 -5.76 -7.73 -17.51
N HIS A 26 -4.76 -6.86 -17.55
CA HIS A 26 -4.51 -5.91 -18.64
C HIS A 26 -5.60 -4.86 -18.85
N LEU A 27 -6.36 -4.50 -17.81
CA LEU A 27 -7.39 -3.44 -17.89
C LEU A 27 -6.80 -2.01 -17.89
N GLY A 28 -5.48 -1.85 -17.81
CA GLY A 28 -4.79 -0.56 -17.88
C GLY A 28 -3.66 -0.44 -16.86
N ILE A 29 -3.38 0.80 -16.45
CA ILE A 29 -2.35 1.17 -15.46
C ILE A 29 -3.06 1.53 -14.14
N ALA A 30 -2.47 1.16 -13.01
CA ALA A 30 -2.99 1.54 -11.70
C ALA A 30 -1.87 2.09 -10.79
N ALA A 31 -2.22 3.10 -10.00
CA ALA A 31 -1.44 3.55 -8.86
C ALA A 31 -1.64 2.58 -7.69
N LEU A 32 -0.59 1.84 -7.34
CA LEU A 32 -0.62 0.83 -6.28
C LEU A 32 0.53 1.06 -5.30
N PRO A 33 0.29 0.93 -3.98
CA PRO A 33 1.38 0.94 -3.01
C PRO A 33 2.21 -0.35 -3.13
N TRP A 34 3.50 -0.26 -2.81
CA TRP A 34 4.44 -1.38 -2.96
C TRP A 34 4.02 -2.63 -2.19
N TYR A 35 3.43 -2.50 -1.00
CA TYR A 35 2.98 -3.66 -0.23
C TYR A 35 1.86 -4.47 -0.90
N VAL A 36 1.18 -3.91 -1.91
CA VAL A 36 0.22 -4.62 -2.76
C VAL A 36 0.87 -5.12 -4.05
N ALA A 37 1.70 -4.28 -4.68
CA ALA A 37 2.25 -4.56 -6.01
C ALA A 37 3.49 -5.46 -5.99
N HIS A 38 4.25 -5.50 -4.89
CA HIS A 38 5.61 -6.08 -4.82
C HIS A 38 5.69 -7.51 -5.39
N THR A 39 4.85 -8.42 -4.92
CA THR A 39 4.84 -9.82 -5.40
C THR A 39 4.49 -9.91 -6.89
N SER A 40 3.59 -9.05 -7.38
CA SER A 40 3.20 -9.06 -8.79
C SER A 40 4.28 -8.46 -9.69
N VAL A 41 5.06 -7.50 -9.19
CA VAL A 41 6.25 -6.97 -9.87
C VAL A 41 7.36 -8.03 -9.89
N GLN A 42 7.66 -8.66 -8.76
CA GLN A 42 8.68 -9.71 -8.64
C GLN A 42 8.39 -10.90 -9.57
N SER A 43 7.11 -11.28 -9.68
CA SER A 43 6.66 -12.37 -10.57
C SER A 43 6.38 -11.92 -12.02
N ARG A 44 6.73 -10.67 -12.39
CA ARG A 44 6.56 -10.09 -13.74
C ARG A 44 5.11 -10.04 -14.26
N HIS A 45 4.11 -10.16 -13.39
CA HIS A 45 2.71 -9.89 -13.75
C HIS A 45 2.42 -8.39 -13.88
N LEU A 46 3.21 -7.56 -13.19
CA LEU A 46 3.17 -6.11 -13.30
C LEU A 46 4.55 -5.56 -13.65
N LYS A 47 4.56 -4.43 -14.36
CA LYS A 47 5.76 -3.64 -14.64
C LYS A 47 5.61 -2.25 -14.02
N PRO A 48 6.54 -1.81 -13.16
CA PRO A 48 6.57 -0.43 -12.67
C PRO A 48 6.65 0.56 -13.83
N LEU A 49 6.00 1.71 -13.68
CA LEU A 49 6.01 2.82 -14.61
C LEU A 49 6.26 4.10 -13.82
N LEU A 50 6.82 5.12 -14.48
CA LEU A 50 7.11 6.43 -13.88
C LEU A 50 7.97 6.30 -12.59
N GLU A 51 9.03 5.49 -12.63
CA GLU A 51 9.85 5.17 -11.46
C GLU A 51 10.55 6.40 -10.83
N ASP A 52 10.74 7.46 -11.62
CA ASP A 52 11.28 8.76 -11.16
C ASP A 52 10.21 9.64 -10.47
N TRP A 53 8.95 9.20 -10.44
CA TRP A 53 7.83 9.92 -9.84
C TRP A 53 7.26 9.15 -8.65
N THR A 54 6.98 9.86 -7.55
CA THR A 54 6.44 9.26 -6.33
C THR A 54 5.12 9.92 -5.97
N MET A 55 4.12 9.09 -5.64
CA MET A 55 2.86 9.57 -5.07
C MET A 55 3.08 10.17 -3.69
N PRO A 56 2.22 11.11 -3.25
CA PRO A 56 2.19 11.52 -1.85
C PRO A 56 2.11 10.29 -0.93
N ALA A 57 3.03 10.21 0.03
CA ALA A 57 3.07 9.09 0.95
C ALA A 57 1.79 9.08 1.80
N GLN A 58 1.13 7.92 1.88
CA GLN A 58 0.03 7.70 2.80
C GLN A 58 0.56 7.00 4.06
N GLU A 59 0.31 7.58 5.22
CA GLU A 59 0.72 7.00 6.49
C GLU A 59 -0.17 5.80 6.88
N ILE A 60 0.43 4.84 7.58
CA ILE A 60 -0.30 3.72 8.21
C ILE A 60 -0.62 4.13 9.64
N HIS A 61 -1.92 4.16 9.97
CA HIS A 61 -2.38 4.54 11.29
C HIS A 61 -2.90 3.33 12.08
N ALA A 62 -2.54 3.24 13.36
CA ALA A 62 -3.18 2.33 14.30
C ALA A 62 -4.41 3.03 14.91
N VAL A 63 -5.58 2.43 14.74
CA VAL A 63 -6.86 2.97 15.27
C VAL A 63 -7.33 2.10 16.45
N TYR A 64 -7.66 2.75 17.56
CA TYR A 64 -8.14 2.10 18.78
C TYR A 64 -9.16 2.99 19.51
N SER A 65 -10.06 2.37 20.28
CA SER A 65 -11.29 3.00 20.78
C SER A 65 -11.04 4.18 21.74
N SER A 66 -9.99 4.13 22.57
CA SER A 66 -9.62 5.25 23.44
C SER A 66 -8.15 5.17 23.89
N PRO A 67 -7.36 6.26 23.79
CA PRO A 67 -6.02 6.33 24.37
C PRO A 67 -6.00 6.13 25.89
N ARG A 68 -7.09 6.45 26.59
CA ARG A 68 -7.18 6.32 28.07
C ARG A 68 -7.38 4.88 28.54
N LEU A 69 -7.84 4.00 27.65
CA LEU A 69 -8.11 2.59 27.94
C LEU A 69 -7.05 1.66 27.33
N LEU A 70 -5.93 2.22 26.87
CA LEU A 70 -4.85 1.43 26.30
C LEU A 70 -4.15 0.63 27.40
N THR A 71 -4.42 -0.67 27.46
CA THR A 71 -3.69 -1.56 28.38
C THR A 71 -2.22 -1.66 27.96
N SER A 72 -1.33 -1.94 28.91
CA SER A 72 0.11 -2.10 28.62
C SER A 72 0.39 -3.17 27.57
N LYS A 73 -0.45 -4.20 27.46
CA LYS A 73 -0.33 -5.25 26.44
C LYS A 73 -0.60 -4.71 25.03
N VAL A 74 -1.63 -3.87 24.87
CA VAL A 74 -1.97 -3.25 23.58
C VAL A 74 -0.89 -2.26 23.16
N SER A 75 -0.38 -1.44 24.09
CA SER A 75 0.74 -0.52 23.81
C SER A 75 1.96 -1.28 23.29
N LYS A 76 2.38 -2.34 23.99
CA LYS A 76 3.51 -3.18 23.57
C LYS A 76 3.30 -3.84 22.21
N LEU A 77 2.06 -4.23 21.90
CA LEU A 77 1.72 -4.79 20.58
C LEU A 77 1.85 -3.72 19.48
N ILE A 78 1.35 -2.51 19.72
CA ILE A 78 1.47 -1.39 18.78
C ILE A 78 2.94 -1.03 18.55
N ASP A 79 3.74 -0.94 19.63
CA ASP A 79 5.18 -0.67 19.53
C ASP A 79 5.90 -1.75 18.70
N TRP A 80 5.55 -3.02 18.93
CA TRP A 80 6.09 -4.14 18.15
C TRP A 80 5.68 -4.08 16.67
N LEU A 81 4.40 -3.81 16.38
CA LEU A 81 3.88 -3.66 15.01
C LEU A 81 4.53 -2.48 14.29
N ALA A 82 4.68 -1.33 14.95
CA ALA A 82 5.37 -0.16 14.40
C ALA A 82 6.82 -0.50 14.01
N GLY A 83 7.48 -1.37 14.77
CA GLY A 83 8.78 -1.94 14.42
C GLY A 83 8.77 -2.79 13.15
N GLN A 84 7.67 -3.49 12.85
CA GLN A 84 7.54 -4.34 11.66
C GLN A 84 7.34 -3.55 10.36
N PHE A 85 6.77 -2.34 10.43
CA PHE A 85 6.49 -1.49 9.27
C PHE A 85 7.62 -0.52 8.90
N LYS A 86 8.87 -0.78 9.30
CA LYS A 86 10.03 0.06 8.98
C LYS A 86 10.69 -0.33 7.66
N GLY A 87 11.15 0.67 6.90
CA GLY A 87 11.83 0.49 5.62
C GLY A 87 10.95 -0.19 4.56
N ASN A 88 11.56 -1.00 3.69
CA ASN A 88 10.84 -1.78 2.68
C ASN A 88 10.27 -3.07 3.29
N TRP A 89 9.47 -2.93 4.34
CA TRP A 89 8.94 -4.07 5.11
C TRP A 89 8.16 -5.08 4.25
N TRP A 90 7.57 -4.63 3.14
CA TRP A 90 6.86 -5.45 2.16
C TRP A 90 7.76 -6.40 1.36
N ALA A 91 9.08 -6.16 1.33
CA ALA A 91 10.04 -6.98 0.61
C ALA A 91 10.69 -8.05 1.48
N ARG A 92 10.35 -8.12 2.77
CA ARG A 92 10.90 -9.11 3.69
C ARG A 92 10.34 -10.49 3.36
N GLU A 93 11.22 -11.47 3.16
CA GLU A 93 10.80 -12.88 3.05
C GLU A 93 10.22 -13.33 4.39
N ILE A 94 9.00 -13.89 4.36
CA ILE A 94 8.39 -14.50 5.54
C ILE A 94 8.94 -15.92 5.65
N GLY A 95 10.07 -16.08 6.35
CA GLY A 95 10.61 -17.37 6.74
C GLY A 95 12.10 -17.54 6.51
N SER A 96 12.85 -17.55 7.61
CA SER A 96 14.08 -18.33 7.81
C SER A 96 14.14 -18.73 9.28
#